data_AF-A0A392NKB9-F1
#
_entry.id   AF-A0A392NKB9-F1
#
_cell.length_a   1.000
_cell.length_b   1.000
_cell.length_c   1.000
_cell.angle_alpha   90.00
_cell.angle_beta   90.00
_cell.angle_gamma   90.00
#
_symmetry.space_group_name_H-M   'P 1'
#
loop_
_entity.id
_entity.type
_entity.pdbx_description
1 polymer ?
#
loop_
_entity_poly.entity_id
_entity_poly.type
_entity_poly.pdbx_seq_one_letter_code
_entity_poly.pdbx_strand_id
1 'polypeptide(L)'
;MKQPITQPLIPPPPPNPPANKFTIGNLATICFHHMLILFVIFLAVRQPEFFKYKMVLFSMTATFEAIFGLAFLSSMPDSNEYSAVEFIGLFITNGLVANQMIYMINRHIFWGTAIWWLFCLLIVVANIGKDLRVQLTKPTPTVKVQLPPQNTTP
;
A
#
# COMPACT_ATOMS: atom_id res chain seq x y z
N MET A 1 -24.90 0.98 59.00
CA MET A 1 -25.06 1.39 57.59
C MET A 1 -23.72 1.84 57.03
N LYS A 2 -23.21 1.19 55.99
CA LYS A 2 -22.15 1.73 55.12
C LYS A 2 -22.49 1.30 53.69
N GLN A 3 -22.92 2.26 52.87
CA GLN A 3 -23.06 2.05 51.42
C GLN A 3 -21.66 1.85 50.82
N PRO A 4 -21.48 0.90 49.88
CA PRO A 4 -20.25 0.86 49.10
C PRO A 4 -20.23 2.06 48.15
N ILE A 5 -19.16 2.84 48.19
CA ILE A 5 -18.92 3.96 47.28
C ILE A 5 -18.74 3.37 45.88
N THR A 6 -19.72 3.59 45.01
CA THR A 6 -19.61 3.29 43.58
C THR A 6 -18.69 4.34 42.97
N GLN A 7 -17.45 3.96 42.63
CA GLN A 7 -16.57 4.80 41.83
C GLN A 7 -17.27 5.11 40.50
N PRO A 8 -17.33 6.39 40.04
CA PRO A 8 -17.75 6.69 38.69
C PRO A 8 -16.78 6.02 37.73
N LEU A 9 -17.29 5.08 36.93
CA LEU A 9 -16.54 4.47 35.85
C LEU A 9 -16.19 5.59 34.87
N ILE A 10 -14.96 6.12 34.94
CA ILE A 10 -14.46 7.08 33.97
C ILE A 10 -14.63 6.41 32.60
N PRO A 11 -15.36 7.01 31.65
CA PRO A 11 -15.49 6.45 30.32
C PRO A 11 -14.08 6.23 29.75
N PRO A 12 -13.78 5.05 29.17
CA PRO A 12 -12.49 4.86 28.53
C PRO A 12 -12.27 5.98 27.51
N PRO A 13 -11.04 6.53 27.42
CA PRO A 13 -10.75 7.56 26.44
C PRO A 13 -11.15 7.06 25.05
N PRO A 14 -11.73 7.94 24.20
CA PRO A 14 -12.12 7.55 22.86
C PRO A 14 -10.91 6.91 22.17
N PRO A 15 -11.11 5.80 21.43
CA PRO A 15 -10.01 5.18 20.71
C PRO A 15 -9.33 6.24 19.86
N ASN A 16 -8.00 6.32 19.96
CA ASN A 16 -7.20 7.24 19.16
C ASN A 16 -7.68 7.13 17.70
N PRO A 17 -7.96 8.27 17.02
CA PRO A 17 -8.33 8.22 15.62
C PRO A 17 -7.30 7.39 14.87
N PRO A 18 -7.73 6.46 13.99
CA PRO A 18 -6.81 5.62 13.25
C PRO A 18 -5.78 6.52 12.60
N ALA A 19 -4.49 6.27 12.89
CA ALA A 19 -3.38 7.01 12.29
C ALA A 19 -3.64 7.06 10.78
N ASN A 20 -3.74 8.28 10.24
CA ASN A 20 -4.18 8.61 8.88
C ASN A 20 -3.87 7.47 7.89
N LYS A 21 -4.84 6.60 7.64
CA LYS A 21 -4.65 5.46 6.74
C LYS A 21 -4.62 6.01 5.31
N PHE A 22 -3.54 5.75 4.59
CA PHE A 22 -3.43 6.12 3.18
C PHE A 22 -4.63 5.56 2.41
N THR A 23 -5.39 6.43 1.74
CA THR A 23 -6.53 6.00 0.92
C THR A 23 -6.03 5.54 -0.45
N ILE A 24 -6.80 4.65 -1.10
CA ILE A 24 -6.47 4.17 -2.45
C ILE A 24 -6.40 5.32 -3.46
N GLY A 25 -7.23 6.36 -3.30
CA GLY A 25 -7.21 7.57 -4.13
C GLY A 25 -5.91 8.38 -3.97
N ASN A 26 -5.39 8.48 -2.75
CA ASN A 26 -4.10 9.12 -2.50
C ASN A 26 -2.96 8.32 -3.13
N LEU A 27 -3.02 6.98 -3.05
CA LEU A 27 -2.03 6.10 -3.67
C LEU A 27 -2.06 6.21 -5.19
N ALA A 28 -3.24 6.20 -5.82
CA ALA A 28 -3.40 6.38 -7.25
C ALA A 28 -2.86 7.75 -7.72
N THR A 29 -3.08 8.80 -6.93
CA THR A 29 -2.52 10.13 -7.19
C THR A 29 -1.00 10.11 -7.15
N ILE A 30 -0.41 9.42 -6.18
CA ILE A 30 1.04 9.25 -6.09
C ILE A 30 1.59 8.45 -7.29
N CYS A 31 0.91 7.38 -7.73
CA CYS A 31 1.25 6.65 -8.95
C CYS A 31 1.22 7.54 -10.20
N PHE A 32 0.22 8.43 -10.29
CA PHE A 32 0.14 9.38 -11.41
C PHE A 32 1.36 10.32 -11.42
N HIS A 33 1.72 10.90 -10.28
CA HIS A 33 2.89 11.79 -10.19
C HIS A 33 4.19 11.04 -10.48
N HIS A 34 4.29 9.78 -10.05
CA HIS A 34 5.40 8.90 -10.38
C HIS A 34 5.56 8.72 -11.90
N MET A 35 4.47 8.37 -12.59
CA MET A 35 4.47 8.25 -14.04
C MET A 35 4.83 9.59 -14.72
N LEU A 36 4.31 10.70 -14.21
CA LEU A 36 4.60 12.03 -14.75
C LEU A 36 6.09 12.38 -14.64
N ILE A 37 6.71 12.13 -13.49
CA ILE A 37 8.13 12.40 -13.26
C ILE A 37 9.00 11.54 -14.19
N LEU A 38 8.72 10.24 -14.29
CA LEU A 38 9.44 9.35 -15.19
C LEU A 38 9.30 9.77 -16.66
N PHE A 39 8.11 10.24 -17.05
CA PHE A 39 7.89 10.76 -18.40
C PHE A 39 8.71 12.03 -18.66
N VAL A 40 8.78 12.97 -17.71
CA VAL A 40 9.63 14.16 -17.82
C VAL A 40 11.11 13.79 -17.92
N ILE A 41 11.58 12.84 -17.12
CA ILE A 41 12.95 12.33 -17.19
C ILE A 41 13.22 11.71 -18.57
N PHE A 42 12.30 10.90 -19.07
CA PHE A 42 12.39 10.31 -20.40
C PHE A 42 12.53 11.37 -21.51
N LEU A 43 11.75 12.45 -21.45
CA LEU A 43 11.87 13.57 -22.38
C LEU A 43 13.22 14.30 -22.22
N ALA A 44 13.70 14.49 -20.99
CA ALA A 44 14.97 15.16 -20.71
C ALA A 44 16.17 14.38 -21.26
N VAL A 45 16.18 13.04 -21.12
CA VAL A 45 17.26 12.17 -21.65
C VAL A 45 17.41 12.28 -23.18
N ARG A 46 16.34 12.64 -23.90
CA ARG A 46 16.38 12.81 -25.36
C ARG A 46 16.95 14.15 -25.82
N GLN A 47 17.18 15.10 -24.91
CA GLN A 47 17.78 16.37 -25.26
C GLN A 47 19.31 16.23 -25.37
N PRO A 48 19.95 16.76 -26.43
CA PRO A 48 21.38 16.58 -26.68
C PRO A 48 22.27 17.16 -25.55
N GLU A 49 21.79 18.18 -24.85
CA GLU A 49 22.51 18.82 -23.74
C GLU A 49 22.65 17.92 -22.51
N PHE A 50 21.72 16.98 -22.32
CA PHE A 50 21.69 16.08 -21.16
C PHE A 50 22.68 14.92 -21.26
N PHE A 51 23.28 14.67 -22.42
CA PHE A 51 24.33 13.65 -22.56
C PHE A 51 25.54 13.90 -21.64
N LYS A 52 25.83 15.18 -21.33
CA LYS A 52 26.89 15.56 -20.39
C LYS A 52 26.58 15.15 -18.94
N TYR A 53 25.30 15.07 -18.58
CA TYR A 53 24.83 14.80 -17.22
C TYR A 53 24.20 13.41 -17.05
N LYS A 54 24.34 12.54 -18.05
CA LYS A 54 23.68 11.23 -18.10
C LYS A 54 23.83 10.41 -16.81
N MET A 55 25.03 10.39 -16.20
CA MET A 55 25.29 9.63 -14.98
C MET A 55 24.54 10.18 -13.77
N VAL A 56 24.46 11.51 -13.65
CA VAL A 56 23.71 12.17 -12.57
C VAL A 56 22.22 11.88 -12.73
N LEU A 57 21.70 12.04 -13.94
CA LEU A 57 20.29 11.78 -14.23
C LEU A 57 19.91 10.33 -13.96
N PHE A 58 20.76 9.37 -14.34
CA PHE A 58 20.56 7.95 -14.07
C PHE A 58 20.61 7.62 -12.58
N SER A 59 21.52 8.23 -11.83
CA SER A 59 21.58 8.11 -10.37
C SER A 59 20.30 8.65 -9.72
N MET A 60 19.85 9.83 -10.14
CA MET A 60 18.61 10.44 -9.65
C MET A 60 17.39 9.56 -9.94
N THR A 61 17.28 8.99 -11.15
CA THR A 61 16.21 8.05 -11.49
C THR A 61 16.24 6.81 -10.59
N ALA A 62 17.42 6.22 -10.38
CA ALA A 62 17.55 5.04 -9.51
C ALA A 62 17.18 5.35 -8.05
N THR A 63 17.64 6.49 -7.51
CA THR A 63 17.27 6.95 -6.16
C THR A 63 15.77 7.22 -6.05
N PHE A 64 15.19 7.84 -7.07
CA PHE A 64 13.75 8.11 -7.12
C PHE A 64 12.92 6.82 -7.08
N GLU A 65 13.25 5.83 -7.92
CA GLU A 65 12.58 4.52 -7.91
C GLU A 65 12.70 3.80 -6.56
N ALA A 66 13.89 3.87 -5.93
CA ALA A 66 14.12 3.28 -4.63
C ALA A 66 13.22 3.92 -3.55
N ILE A 67 13.22 5.25 -3.47
CA ILE A 67 12.38 6.00 -2.51
C ILE A 67 10.90 5.75 -2.80
N PHE A 68 10.52 5.75 -4.07
CA PHE A 68 9.13 5.52 -4.48
C PHE A 68 8.64 4.14 -4.06
N GLY A 69 9.41 3.08 -4.34
CA GLY A 69 9.09 1.72 -3.91
C GLY A 69 8.91 1.61 -2.39
N LEU A 70 9.79 2.25 -1.61
CA LEU A 70 9.66 2.30 -0.14
C LEU A 70 8.40 3.04 0.33
N ALA A 71 8.08 4.18 -0.29
CA ALA A 71 6.87 4.94 0.01
C ALA A 71 5.60 4.13 -0.33
N PHE A 72 5.62 3.40 -1.43
CA PHE A 72 4.53 2.52 -1.84
C PHE A 72 4.33 1.38 -0.84
N LEU A 73 5.41 0.71 -0.43
CA LEU A 73 5.36 -0.35 0.59
C LEU A 73 4.81 0.17 1.92
N SER A 74 5.20 1.38 2.32
CA SER A 74 4.73 2.03 3.55
C SER A 74 3.24 2.40 3.49
N SER A 75 2.66 2.43 2.29
CA SER A 75 1.24 2.73 2.04
C SER A 75 0.36 1.47 1.98
N MET A 76 0.92 0.30 2.31
CA MET A 76 0.19 -0.97 2.31
C MET A 76 -1.04 -0.91 3.24
N PRO A 77 -2.23 -1.31 2.76
CA PRO A 77 -3.42 -1.34 3.59
C PRO A 77 -3.38 -2.48 4.61
N ASP A 78 -3.95 -2.25 5.78
CA ASP A 78 -4.20 -3.31 6.78
C ASP A 78 -5.27 -4.27 6.24
N SER A 79 -4.87 -5.47 5.85
CA SER A 79 -5.60 -6.75 5.66
C SER A 79 -7.06 -6.80 5.14
N ASN A 80 -7.69 -5.70 4.76
CA ASN A 80 -9.00 -5.70 4.12
C ASN A 80 -8.84 -6.25 2.70
N GLU A 81 -9.49 -7.38 2.42
CA GLU A 81 -9.34 -8.13 1.16
C GLU A 81 -9.54 -7.24 -0.08
N TYR A 82 -10.53 -6.35 -0.07
CA TYR A 82 -10.80 -5.45 -1.20
C TYR A 82 -9.69 -4.42 -1.42
N SER A 83 -9.24 -3.75 -0.35
CA SER A 83 -8.18 -2.75 -0.44
C SER A 83 -6.82 -3.38 -0.77
N ALA A 84 -6.58 -4.62 -0.34
CA ALA A 84 -5.36 -5.36 -0.66
C ALA A 84 -5.28 -5.70 -2.15
N VAL A 85 -6.40 -6.11 -2.78
CA VAL A 85 -6.45 -6.40 -4.22
C VAL A 85 -6.22 -5.13 -5.04
N GLU A 86 -6.87 -4.02 -4.69
CA GLU A 86 -6.67 -2.73 -5.37
C GLU A 86 -5.22 -2.24 -5.24
N PHE A 87 -4.63 -2.37 -4.05
CA PHE A 87 -3.24 -2.04 -3.80
C PHE A 87 -2.29 -2.88 -4.66
N ILE A 88 -2.47 -4.21 -4.70
CA ILE A 88 -1.65 -5.11 -5.52
C ILE A 88 -1.80 -4.77 -7.01
N GLY A 89 -3.02 -4.50 -7.48
CA GLY A 89 -3.28 -4.10 -8.85
C GLY A 89 -2.52 -2.83 -9.23
N LEU A 90 -2.65 -1.78 -8.41
CA LEU A 90 -1.91 -0.53 -8.60
C LEU A 90 -0.40 -0.74 -8.52
N PHE A 91 0.08 -1.56 -7.59
CA PHE A 91 1.50 -1.86 -7.42
C PHE A 91 2.08 -2.50 -8.69
N ILE A 92 1.43 -3.57 -9.19
CA ILE A 92 1.89 -4.30 -10.38
C ILE A 92 1.84 -3.40 -11.61
N THR A 93 0.71 -2.72 -11.85
CA THR A 93 0.56 -1.86 -13.03
C THR A 93 1.57 -0.72 -12.99
N ASN A 94 1.73 -0.04 -11.85
CA ASN A 94 2.69 1.04 -11.73
C ASN A 94 4.13 0.56 -11.92
N GLY A 95 4.52 -0.56 -11.29
CA GLY A 95 5.86 -1.13 -11.45
C GLY A 95 6.16 -1.58 -12.89
N LEU A 96 5.17 -2.13 -13.60
CA LEU A 96 5.31 -2.51 -15.01
C LEU A 96 5.51 -1.30 -15.91
N VAL A 97 4.66 -0.28 -15.79
CA VAL A 97 4.76 0.94 -16.63
C VAL A 97 6.04 1.71 -16.32
N ALA A 98 6.43 1.80 -15.05
CA ALA A 98 7.70 2.39 -14.64
C ALA A 98 8.90 1.70 -15.31
N ASN A 99 8.94 0.36 -15.25
CA ASN A 99 10.00 -0.42 -15.87
C ASN A 99 10.04 -0.26 -17.40
N GLN A 100 8.88 -0.12 -18.07
CA GLN A 100 8.84 0.16 -19.51
C GLN A 100 9.45 1.52 -19.84
N MET A 101 9.09 2.58 -19.10
CA MET A 101 9.67 3.90 -19.30
C MET A 101 11.18 3.92 -19.01
N ILE A 102 11.61 3.23 -17.96
CA ILE A 102 13.03 3.14 -17.59
C ILE A 102 13.82 2.33 -18.62
N TYR A 103 13.24 1.28 -19.21
CA TYR A 103 13.87 0.56 -20.32
C TYR A 103 14.15 1.49 -21.50
N MET A 104 13.22 2.40 -21.81
CA MET A 104 13.40 3.40 -22.86
C MET A 104 14.44 4.47 -22.50
N ILE A 105 14.72 4.69 -21.21
CA ILE A 105 15.77 5.60 -20.73
C ILE A 105 17.15 4.91 -20.76
N ASN A 106 17.28 3.77 -20.09
CA ASN A 106 18.53 3.04 -19.95
C ASN A 106 18.33 1.58 -19.54
N ARG A 107 18.91 0.66 -20.32
CA ARG A 107 18.80 -0.80 -20.10
C ARG A 107 19.47 -1.31 -18.81
N HIS A 108 20.54 -0.67 -18.33
CA HIS A 108 21.19 -1.07 -17.08
C HIS A 108 20.36 -0.67 -15.87
N ILE A 109 19.78 0.54 -15.86
CA ILE A 109 18.88 0.98 -14.79
C ILE A 109 17.65 0.08 -14.75
N PHE A 110 17.12 -0.27 -15.92
CA PHE A 110 15.99 -1.19 -16.03
C PHE A 110 16.19 -2.47 -15.23
N TRP A 111 17.34 -3.14 -15.33
CA TRP A 111 17.57 -4.37 -14.56
C TRP A 111 17.59 -4.12 -13.06
N GLY A 112 18.23 -3.03 -12.60
CA GLY A 112 18.24 -2.65 -11.20
C GLY A 112 16.84 -2.37 -10.67
N THR A 113 16.06 -1.59 -11.41
CA THR A 113 14.69 -1.25 -11.06
C THR A 113 13.76 -2.47 -11.09
N ALA A 114 13.89 -3.35 -12.08
CA ALA A 114 13.10 -4.58 -12.16
C ALA A 114 13.35 -5.50 -10.95
N ILE A 115 14.62 -5.67 -10.55
CA ILE A 115 14.99 -6.44 -9.36
C ILE A 115 14.41 -5.79 -8.10
N TRP A 116 14.47 -4.46 -8.01
CA TRP A 116 13.91 -3.72 -6.88
C TRP A 116 12.39 -3.86 -6.76
N TRP A 117 11.65 -3.73 -7.87
CA TRP A 117 10.20 -3.93 -7.89
C TRP A 117 9.81 -5.37 -7.56
N LEU A 118 10.60 -6.36 -8.01
CA LEU A 118 10.41 -7.76 -7.63
C LEU A 118 10.62 -7.97 -6.12
N PHE A 119 11.65 -7.35 -5.55
CA PHE A 119 11.88 -7.40 -4.10
C PHE A 119 10.71 -6.78 -3.32
N CYS A 120 10.22 -5.63 -3.74
CA CYS A 120 9.05 -5.00 -3.15
C CYS A 120 7.80 -5.90 -3.27
N LEU A 121 7.59 -6.55 -4.43
CA LEU A 121 6.48 -7.48 -4.63
C LEU A 121 6.52 -8.65 -3.62
N LEU A 122 7.70 -9.22 -3.37
CA LEU A 122 7.86 -10.30 -2.41
C LEU A 122 7.47 -9.86 -1.00
N ILE A 123 7.83 -8.63 -0.60
CA ILE A 123 7.40 -8.06 0.69
C ILE A 123 5.87 -7.91 0.73
N VAL A 124 5.27 -7.42 -0.36
CA VAL A 124 3.83 -7.23 -0.45
C VAL A 124 3.09 -8.55 -0.26
N VAL A 125 3.49 -9.58 -1.00
CA VAL A 125 2.90 -10.92 -0.90
C VAL A 125 3.12 -11.53 0.48
N ALA A 126 4.30 -11.35 1.08
CA ALA A 126 4.59 -11.90 2.40
C ALA A 126 3.75 -11.27 3.51
N ASN A 127 3.44 -9.97 3.43
CA ASN A 127 2.63 -9.29 4.43
C ASN A 127 1.13 -9.57 4.24
N ILE A 128 0.60 -9.39 3.03
CA ILE A 128 -0.81 -9.66 2.74
C ILE A 128 -1.14 -11.16 2.93
N GLY A 129 -0.23 -12.05 2.53
CA GLY A 129 -0.41 -13.50 2.67
C GLY A 129 -0.41 -13.98 4.13
N LYS A 130 0.33 -13.32 5.03
CA LYS A 130 0.28 -13.62 6.48
C LYS A 130 -1.08 -13.27 7.05
N ASP A 131 -1.61 -12.10 6.69
CA ASP A 131 -2.90 -11.64 7.21
C ASP A 131 -4.07 -12.48 6.70
N LEU A 132 -4.06 -12.89 5.43
CA LEU A 132 -5.05 -13.82 4.89
C LEU A 132 -5.04 -15.17 5.62
N ARG A 133 -3.85 -15.74 5.89
CA ARG A 133 -3.75 -16.98 6.67
C ARG A 133 -4.30 -16.82 8.08
N VAL A 134 -4.04 -15.69 8.74
CA VAL A 134 -4.54 -15.40 10.09
C VAL A 134 -6.07 -15.20 10.09
N GLN A 135 -6.64 -14.58 9.06
CA GLN A 135 -8.09 -14.44 8.94
C GLN A 135 -8.78 -15.78 8.64
N LEU A 136 -8.22 -16.61 7.77
CA LEU A 136 -8.75 -17.95 7.48
C LEU A 136 -8.61 -18.95 8.65
N THR A 137 -7.64 -18.75 9.55
CA THR A 137 -7.49 -19.58 10.75
C THR A 137 -8.29 -19.08 11.95
N LYS A 138 -8.89 -17.89 11.86
CA LYS A 138 -9.83 -17.41 12.88
C LYS A 138 -11.19 -18.07 12.65
N PRO A 139 -11.73 -18.83 13.62
CA PRO A 139 -13.06 -19.40 13.46
C PRO A 139 -14.07 -18.27 13.31
N THR A 140 -14.91 -18.35 12.28
CA THR A 140 -16.09 -17.51 12.09
C THR A 140 -16.81 -17.37 13.43
N PRO A 141 -16.99 -16.15 13.97
CA PRO A 141 -17.87 -15.98 15.12
C PRO A 141 -19.26 -16.42 14.66
N THR A 142 -19.74 -17.52 15.21
CA THR A 142 -21.11 -17.97 15.02
C THR A 142 -22.02 -16.82 15.43
N VAL A 143 -22.56 -16.10 14.44
CA VAL A 143 -23.67 -15.20 14.66
C VAL A 143 -24.79 -16.08 15.19
N LYS A 144 -24.99 -16.07 16.51
CA LYS A 144 -26.18 -16.63 17.12
C LYS A 144 -27.34 -15.77 16.61
N VAL A 145 -27.97 -16.22 15.53
CA VAL A 145 -29.26 -15.69 15.10
C VAL A 145 -30.22 -15.98 16.24
N GLN A 146 -30.46 -14.96 17.06
CA GLN A 146 -31.45 -15.01 18.12
C GLN A 146 -32.80 -14.96 17.40
N LEU A 147 -33.41 -16.13 17.16
CA LEU A 147 -34.78 -16.18 16.65
C LEU A 147 -35.71 -15.48 17.65
N PRO A 148 -36.61 -14.60 17.20
CA PRO A 148 -37.59 -13.99 18.06
C PRO A 148 -38.48 -15.08 18.69
N PRO A 149 -38.91 -14.91 19.96
CA PRO A 149 -39.68 -15.92 20.68
C PRO A 149 -41.01 -16.21 19.95
N GLN A 150 -41.21 -17.48 19.61
CA GLN A 150 -42.49 -17.98 19.11
C GLN A 150 -43.53 -17.84 20.22
N ASN A 151 -44.43 -16.90 20.07
CA ASN A 151 -45.57 -16.72 20.96
C ASN A 151 -46.64 -17.75 20.56
N THR A 152 -46.62 -18.93 21.15
CA THR A 152 -47.77 -19.85 21.13
C THR A 152 -48.63 -19.55 22.36
N THR A 153 -49.75 -18.89 22.14
CA THR A 153 -50.83 -18.76 23.13
C THR A 153 -51.88 -19.83 22.81
N PRO A 154 -52.43 -20.54 23.83
CA PRO A 154 -53.20 -21.78 23.69
C PRO A 154 -54.57 -21.65 23.02
#